data_AF-A0A421J3C5-F1
#
_entry.id   AF-A0A421J3C5-F1
#
_cell.length_a   1.000
_cell.length_b   1.000
_cell.length_c   1.000
_cell.angle_alpha   90.00
_cell.angle_beta   90.00
_cell.angle_gamma   90.00
#
_symmetry.space_group_name_H-M   'P 1'
#
loop_
_entity.id
_entity.type
_entity.pdbx_description
1 polymer ?
#
loop_
_entity_poly.entity_id
_entity_poly.type
_entity_poly.pdbx_seq_one_letter_code
_entity_poly.pdbx_strand_id
1 'polypeptide(L)'
;MSEKDAPSVSNGQVENESTASSVAPPPLPERDHHTGVDTSILTYSLQDNLSTISMIRQHSLYLTPILNETSDLFGVADLQNKLQLWLDDIGSASVEAPESGSFWKELLLDPVWRPVGDKVDISRENEDKEVGVIEKHLISGIEDNLRPLVYFKILQIRIKLHKESYNNLLRRAINSNSSRDAYIDSLQVDTNLTEVLKVFNYYTNEVISAKGARFDAMNNDSVASSNESFSNLPPNNFIIHVSQLIAQMPNLTNEDTFYLLLKLNKLFINLLKEEFFYKANRTLEDLVPEVFLHITKQGINLTTFFKRVLFSFFAEKLPSQMALFKVLDFVVFEGFDFMHRLFAFVFTFNRDKICSLDGDELQTYIYSQDFFSALAESVAFEEILKIEPTIIKYENDYYLLHANSLNANNLELTNLKENNDDLIIKIQELNQQLENLRTTHTEILSQSDDHDKKLNDVTSKNSQLVQLKLELEQKYENLTMKENLKNTIKANREFSQRNSELEKSIEALKKKVDEKSAKLAKYAT
;
A
#
# COMPACT_ATOMS: atom_id res chain seq x y z
N MET A 1 -42.16 -49.46 -20.70
CA MET A 1 -41.68 -50.58 -21.54
C MET A 1 -41.52 -50.07 -22.96
N SER A 2 -40.43 -50.50 -23.61
CA SER A 2 -40.11 -50.47 -25.04
C SER A 2 -39.44 -49.22 -25.63
N GLU A 3 -38.10 -49.34 -25.70
CA GLU A 3 -37.23 -49.20 -26.87
C GLU A 3 -37.79 -48.56 -28.15
N LYS A 4 -36.99 -47.67 -28.75
CA LYS A 4 -36.59 -47.84 -30.16
C LYS A 4 -35.32 -47.07 -30.52
N ASP A 5 -34.37 -47.86 -31.02
CA ASP A 5 -33.14 -47.50 -31.70
C ASP A 5 -33.34 -46.73 -33.03
N ALA A 6 -32.20 -46.20 -33.48
CA ALA A 6 -31.82 -45.46 -34.68
C ALA A 6 -32.57 -45.73 -36.02
N PRO A 7 -32.27 -44.92 -37.04
CA PRO A 7 -31.81 -45.56 -38.27
C PRO A 7 -30.55 -44.94 -38.90
N SER A 8 -29.78 -45.85 -39.50
CA SER A 8 -28.62 -45.65 -40.38
C SER A 8 -29.01 -45.67 -41.86
N VAL A 9 -28.41 -44.76 -42.64
CA VAL A 9 -27.79 -44.89 -43.99
C VAL A 9 -28.50 -45.67 -45.13
N SER A 10 -28.62 -45.05 -46.33
CA SER A 10 -28.35 -45.70 -47.63
C SER A 10 -28.09 -44.63 -48.73
N ASN A 11 -26.87 -44.49 -49.24
CA ASN A 11 -26.27 -45.12 -50.46
C ASN A 11 -26.51 -44.37 -51.78
N GLY A 12 -25.41 -43.96 -52.41
CA GLY A 12 -25.37 -43.39 -53.76
C GLY A 12 -23.94 -43.24 -54.30
N GLN A 13 -23.38 -44.36 -54.75
CA GLN A 13 -22.40 -44.55 -55.85
C GLN A 13 -21.00 -43.89 -55.83
N VAL A 14 -20.02 -44.77 -56.02
CA VAL A 14 -18.62 -44.56 -56.40
C VAL A 14 -18.54 -44.43 -57.93
N GLU A 15 -17.79 -43.45 -58.46
CA GLU A 15 -16.82 -43.64 -59.56
C GLU A 15 -15.98 -42.37 -59.85
N ASN A 16 -14.66 -42.58 -59.81
CA ASN A 16 -13.56 -42.00 -60.60
C ASN A 16 -13.06 -40.54 -60.41
N GLU A 17 -11.90 -40.50 -59.75
CA GLU A 17 -10.66 -39.77 -60.08
C GLU A 17 -10.73 -38.52 -60.99
N SER A 18 -10.51 -37.35 -60.37
CA SER A 18 -9.72 -36.29 -60.98
C SER A 18 -8.95 -35.53 -59.90
N THR A 19 -7.63 -35.61 -59.97
CA THR A 19 -6.63 -34.92 -59.15
C THR A 19 -6.92 -33.42 -59.02
N ALA A 20 -7.26 -32.96 -57.81
CA ALA A 20 -7.30 -31.53 -57.47
C ALA A 20 -6.17 -31.22 -56.50
N SER A 21 -5.27 -30.34 -56.93
CA SER A 21 -4.06 -29.91 -56.23
C SER A 21 -4.37 -29.37 -54.83
N SER A 22 -3.60 -29.80 -53.84
CA SER A 22 -3.51 -29.15 -52.53
C SER A 22 -2.92 -27.74 -52.69
N VAL A 23 -3.78 -26.73 -52.81
CA VAL A 23 -3.34 -25.34 -52.73
C VAL A 23 -3.18 -25.01 -51.26
N ALA A 24 -1.92 -24.90 -50.82
CA ALA A 24 -1.56 -24.37 -49.50
C ALA A 24 -2.12 -22.96 -49.33
N PRO A 25 -2.48 -22.53 -48.10
CA PRO A 25 -2.93 -21.16 -47.85
C PRO A 25 -1.85 -20.16 -48.29
N PRO A 26 -2.25 -18.98 -48.80
CA PRO A 26 -1.30 -18.02 -49.34
C PRO A 26 -0.32 -17.56 -48.26
N PRO A 27 0.97 -17.39 -48.60
CA PRO A 27 1.97 -16.93 -47.64
C PRO A 27 1.62 -15.52 -47.18
N LEU A 28 1.81 -15.27 -45.88
CA LEU A 28 1.69 -13.93 -45.32
C LEU A 28 2.66 -12.97 -46.04
N PRO A 29 2.27 -11.70 -46.27
CA PRO A 29 3.14 -10.74 -46.93
C PRO A 29 4.46 -10.60 -46.17
N GLU A 30 5.58 -10.58 -46.90
CA GLU A 30 6.89 -10.26 -46.33
C GLU A 30 6.83 -8.88 -45.66
N ARG A 31 7.13 -8.85 -44.36
CA ARG A 31 7.31 -7.58 -43.64
C ARG A 31 8.67 -7.03 -44.05
N ASP A 32 8.67 -5.99 -44.88
CA ASP A 32 9.87 -5.20 -45.16
C ASP A 32 10.39 -4.59 -43.85
N HIS A 33 11.47 -5.17 -43.31
CA HIS A 33 12.22 -4.61 -42.20
C HIS A 33 13.17 -3.53 -42.72
N HIS A 34 12.66 -2.30 -42.83
CA HIS A 34 13.49 -1.11 -43.01
C HIS A 34 13.45 -0.24 -41.76
N THR A 35 14.30 -0.56 -40.78
CA THR A 35 15.00 0.41 -39.90
C THR A 35 16.16 -0.31 -39.23
N GLY A 36 17.39 0.15 -39.48
CA GLY A 36 18.60 -0.47 -38.97
C GLY A 36 18.72 -0.39 -37.46
N VAL A 37 18.59 -1.54 -36.81
CA VAL A 37 19.43 -2.04 -35.71
C VAL A 37 19.39 -3.56 -35.86
N ASP A 38 20.49 -4.18 -36.27
CA ASP A 38 20.64 -5.64 -36.23
C ASP A 38 20.61 -6.09 -34.76
N THR A 39 19.41 -6.30 -34.24
CA THR A 39 19.21 -7.11 -33.04
C THR A 39 18.94 -8.51 -33.56
N SER A 40 19.96 -9.38 -33.48
CA SER A 40 19.74 -10.81 -33.60
C SER A 40 18.61 -11.19 -32.65
N ILE A 41 17.46 -11.57 -33.19
CA ILE A 41 16.31 -11.98 -32.39
C ILE A 41 16.74 -13.22 -31.60
N LEU A 42 17.02 -13.04 -30.31
CA LEU A 42 17.30 -14.12 -29.38
C LEU A 42 16.11 -15.06 -29.37
N THR A 43 16.27 -16.24 -29.98
CA THR A 43 15.24 -17.27 -30.07
C THR A 43 15.58 -18.37 -29.06
N TYR A 44 14.76 -18.47 -28.02
CA TYR A 44 14.90 -19.49 -26.97
C TYR A 44 14.03 -20.70 -27.28
N SER A 45 14.56 -21.89 -27.03
CA SER A 45 13.85 -23.15 -27.11
C SER A 45 13.33 -23.57 -25.73
N LEU A 46 12.35 -24.48 -25.71
CA LEU A 46 11.81 -25.08 -24.47
C LEU A 46 12.82 -25.97 -23.72
N GLN A 47 13.93 -26.35 -24.37
CA GLN A 47 14.99 -27.19 -23.80
C GLN A 47 16.20 -26.38 -23.30
N ASP A 48 16.19 -25.05 -23.49
CA ASP A 48 17.30 -24.22 -23.02
C ASP A 48 17.23 -24.09 -21.49
N ASN A 49 18.39 -24.07 -20.82
CA ASN A 49 18.47 -23.95 -19.37
C ASN A 49 17.84 -22.63 -18.91
N LEU A 50 16.96 -22.69 -17.91
CA LEU A 50 16.32 -21.51 -17.33
C LEU A 50 17.35 -20.48 -16.86
N SER A 51 18.45 -20.89 -16.23
CA SER A 51 19.48 -19.97 -15.76
C SER A 51 20.05 -19.12 -16.90
N THR A 52 20.36 -19.77 -18.02
CA THR A 52 20.89 -19.13 -19.23
C THR A 52 19.87 -18.18 -19.83
N ILE A 53 18.61 -18.63 -19.98
CA ILE A 53 17.52 -17.78 -20.48
C ILE A 53 17.33 -16.55 -19.59
N SER A 54 17.21 -16.75 -18.29
CA SER A 54 16.96 -15.71 -17.30
C SER A 54 18.09 -14.69 -17.27
N MET A 55 19.34 -15.14 -17.21
CA MET A 55 20.50 -14.25 -17.13
C MET A 55 20.70 -13.42 -18.41
N ILE A 56 20.52 -14.02 -19.60
CA ILE A 56 20.63 -13.30 -20.87
C ILE A 56 19.47 -12.30 -21.04
N ARG A 57 18.23 -12.71 -20.73
CA ARG A 57 17.06 -11.81 -20.76
C ARG A 57 17.25 -10.64 -19.79
N GLN A 58 17.73 -10.92 -18.59
CA GLN A 58 17.93 -9.92 -17.56
C GLN A 58 19.01 -8.91 -17.96
N HIS A 59 20.13 -9.37 -18.51
CA HIS A 59 21.15 -8.50 -19.05
C HIS A 59 20.66 -7.65 -20.23
N SER A 60 19.95 -8.29 -21.16
CA SER A 60 19.34 -7.60 -22.31
C SER A 60 18.39 -6.51 -21.82
N LEU A 61 17.61 -6.80 -20.77
CA LEU A 61 16.73 -5.83 -20.12
C LEU A 61 17.53 -4.65 -19.55
N TYR A 62 18.66 -4.88 -18.88
CA TYR A 62 19.52 -3.81 -18.36
C TYR A 62 20.11 -2.91 -19.45
N LEU A 63 20.28 -3.42 -20.67
CA LEU A 63 20.72 -2.63 -21.82
C LEU A 63 19.58 -1.78 -22.43
N THR A 64 18.32 -2.08 -22.13
CA THR A 64 17.19 -1.36 -22.73
C THR A 64 17.10 0.11 -22.26
N PRO A 65 16.72 1.04 -23.15
CA PRO A 65 16.47 2.43 -22.78
C PRO A 65 15.47 2.57 -21.63
N ILE A 66 14.44 1.72 -21.54
CA ILE A 66 13.38 1.82 -20.54
C ILE A 66 13.91 1.66 -19.10
N LEU A 67 14.89 0.78 -18.87
CA LEU A 67 15.57 0.65 -17.56
C LEU A 67 16.63 1.73 -17.35
N ASN A 68 17.12 2.29 -18.43
CA ASN A 68 18.19 3.26 -18.47
C ASN A 68 17.67 4.71 -18.43
N GLU A 69 16.43 5.01 -18.77
CA GLU A 69 15.91 6.38 -18.86
C GLU A 69 15.98 7.18 -17.55
N THR A 70 15.98 6.51 -16.39
CA THR A 70 16.16 7.14 -15.08
C THR A 70 17.55 6.93 -14.47
N SER A 71 18.38 6.06 -15.08
CA SER A 71 19.72 5.69 -14.61
C SER A 71 20.87 6.00 -15.59
N ASP A 72 20.55 6.44 -16.81
CA ASP A 72 21.43 6.76 -17.96
C ASP A 72 21.17 8.17 -18.52
N LEU A 73 20.50 9.06 -17.78
CA LEU A 73 20.49 10.52 -18.08
C LEU A 73 21.89 11.17 -17.87
N PHE A 74 22.93 10.34 -17.89
CA PHE A 74 24.13 10.40 -17.10
C PHE A 74 25.21 9.73 -17.95
N GLY A 75 25.89 10.50 -18.80
CA GLY A 75 26.92 9.95 -19.71
C GLY A 75 28.12 9.26 -19.03
N VAL A 76 29.10 8.84 -19.83
CA VAL A 76 30.28 8.07 -19.40
C VAL A 76 31.51 8.98 -19.23
N ALA A 77 32.24 8.85 -18.11
CA ALA A 77 33.67 9.19 -18.01
C ALA A 77 34.37 8.63 -16.73
N ASP A 78 33.65 8.32 -15.63
CA ASP A 78 34.34 8.12 -14.33
C ASP A 78 33.93 6.89 -13.51
N LEU A 79 33.00 6.03 -13.97
CA LEU A 79 32.64 4.81 -13.23
C LEU A 79 33.85 3.86 -13.14
N GLN A 80 34.57 3.62 -14.24
CA GLN A 80 35.77 2.80 -14.21
C GLN A 80 36.85 3.37 -13.27
N ASN A 81 37.00 4.70 -13.21
CA ASN A 81 37.94 5.33 -12.29
C ASN A 81 37.48 5.25 -10.83
N LYS A 82 36.17 5.44 -10.54
CA LYS A 82 35.60 5.26 -9.20
C LYS A 82 35.68 3.80 -8.75
N LEU A 83 35.39 2.85 -9.64
CA LEU A 83 35.55 1.42 -9.41
C LEU A 83 37.03 1.10 -9.13
N GLN A 84 37.95 1.63 -9.94
CA GLN A 84 39.39 1.41 -9.77
C GLN A 84 39.91 2.01 -8.45
N LEU A 85 39.55 3.26 -8.12
CA LEU A 85 39.92 3.90 -6.86
C LEU A 85 39.37 3.14 -5.65
N TRP A 86 38.12 2.66 -5.73
CA TRP A 86 37.51 1.90 -4.65
C TRP A 86 38.10 0.47 -4.54
N LEU A 87 38.46 -0.15 -5.67
CA LEU A 87 39.21 -1.41 -5.72
C LEU A 87 40.63 -1.26 -5.18
N ASP A 88 41.29 -0.12 -5.42
CA ASP A 88 42.63 0.18 -4.90
C ASP A 88 42.58 0.42 -3.38
N ASP A 89 41.56 1.11 -2.88
CA ASP A 89 41.31 1.27 -1.43
C ASP A 89 41.07 -0.09 -0.75
N ILE A 90 40.26 -0.97 -1.35
CA ILE A 90 40.01 -2.33 -0.83
C ILE A 90 41.25 -3.23 -0.97
N GLY A 91 41.98 -3.12 -2.09
CA GLY A 91 43.17 -3.90 -2.41
C GLY A 91 44.37 -3.57 -1.52
N SER A 92 44.47 -2.34 -1.03
CA SER A 92 45.47 -1.94 -0.04
C SER A 92 45.23 -2.54 1.36
N ALA A 93 44.02 -3.05 1.63
CA ALA A 93 43.60 -3.59 2.93
C ALA A 93 43.60 -5.14 3.00
N SER A 94 43.57 -5.88 1.89
CA SER A 94 43.51 -7.36 1.90
C SER A 94 44.80 -8.00 1.38
N VAL A 95 45.68 -8.45 2.28
CA VAL A 95 46.94 -9.14 1.92
C VAL A 95 46.72 -10.60 1.49
N GLU A 96 45.56 -11.20 1.76
CA GLU A 96 45.22 -12.56 1.33
C GLU A 96 43.72 -12.63 0.99
N ALA A 97 43.35 -12.51 -0.29
CA ALA A 97 41.95 -12.67 -0.71
C ALA A 97 41.66 -14.15 -1.04
N PRO A 98 40.57 -14.73 -0.53
CA PRO A 98 40.14 -16.08 -0.90
C PRO A 98 39.83 -16.17 -2.41
N GLU A 99 39.93 -17.38 -3.00
CA GLU A 99 39.71 -17.63 -4.44
C GLU A 99 38.38 -17.06 -4.96
N SER A 100 37.33 -17.01 -4.12
CA SER A 100 36.03 -16.40 -4.43
C SER A 100 36.08 -14.89 -4.69
N GLY A 101 36.93 -14.16 -3.96
CA GLY A 101 37.13 -12.72 -4.14
C GLY A 101 37.89 -12.38 -5.44
N SER A 102 38.69 -13.33 -5.95
CA SER A 102 39.42 -13.17 -7.22
C SER A 102 38.46 -13.09 -8.41
N PHE A 103 37.43 -13.93 -8.44
CA PHE A 103 36.44 -13.94 -9.51
C PHE A 103 35.68 -12.62 -9.61
N TRP A 104 35.15 -12.11 -8.49
CA TRP A 104 34.40 -10.85 -8.47
C TRP A 104 35.28 -9.65 -8.86
N LYS A 105 36.56 -9.64 -8.46
CA LYS A 105 37.51 -8.60 -8.88
C LYS A 105 37.77 -8.64 -10.38
N GLU A 106 37.96 -9.83 -10.96
CA GLU A 106 38.14 -10.01 -12.41
C GLU A 106 36.89 -9.52 -13.19
N LEU A 107 35.70 -9.89 -12.71
CA LEU A 107 34.42 -9.45 -13.28
C LEU A 107 34.27 -7.92 -13.26
N LEU A 108 34.70 -7.27 -12.18
CA LEU A 108 34.65 -5.81 -12.05
C LEU A 108 35.64 -5.11 -12.98
N LEU A 109 36.80 -5.73 -13.24
CA LEU A 109 37.85 -5.20 -14.12
C LEU A 109 37.53 -5.40 -15.61
N ASP A 110 36.66 -6.36 -15.97
CA ASP A 110 36.23 -6.57 -17.35
C ASP A 110 35.49 -5.32 -17.90
N PRO A 111 36.04 -4.60 -18.90
CA PRO A 111 35.45 -3.37 -19.40
C PRO A 111 34.07 -3.54 -20.04
N VAL A 112 33.73 -4.75 -20.51
CA VAL A 112 32.46 -5.03 -21.18
C VAL A 112 31.91 -6.33 -20.62
N TRP A 113 31.33 -6.27 -19.43
CA TRP A 113 30.59 -7.41 -18.90
C TRP A 113 29.48 -7.79 -19.87
N ARG A 114 29.59 -8.98 -20.47
CA ARG A 114 28.57 -9.61 -21.30
C ARG A 114 28.33 -11.01 -20.76
N PRO A 115 27.15 -11.32 -20.23
CA PRO A 115 26.81 -12.63 -19.71
C PRO A 115 26.45 -13.59 -20.85
N VAL A 116 27.35 -13.70 -21.82
CA VAL A 116 27.26 -14.61 -22.97
C VAL A 116 26.25 -14.19 -24.05
N GLY A 117 26.54 -14.51 -25.31
CA GLY A 117 25.68 -14.29 -26.49
C GLY A 117 26.16 -13.24 -27.52
N ASP A 118 26.98 -12.26 -27.11
CA ASP A 118 27.44 -11.18 -28.01
C ASP A 118 28.85 -11.43 -28.59
N LYS A 119 29.47 -12.55 -28.20
CA LYS A 119 30.69 -13.09 -28.81
C LYS A 119 30.23 -14.02 -29.93
N VAL A 120 30.40 -13.56 -31.17
CA VAL A 120 29.90 -14.16 -32.43
C VAL A 120 30.22 -15.67 -32.62
N ASP A 121 31.06 -16.28 -31.78
CA ASP A 121 31.58 -17.65 -31.93
C ASP A 121 31.37 -18.59 -30.72
N ILE A 122 30.49 -18.27 -29.76
CA ILE A 122 30.26 -19.17 -28.60
C ILE A 122 29.14 -20.17 -28.90
N SER A 123 29.45 -21.47 -28.81
CA SER A 123 28.45 -22.55 -28.84
C SER A 123 27.59 -22.56 -27.57
N ARG A 124 26.30 -22.88 -27.66
CA ARG A 124 25.35 -22.99 -26.52
C ARG A 124 25.90 -23.73 -25.29
N GLU A 125 26.61 -24.84 -25.50
CA GLU A 125 27.23 -25.62 -24.41
C GLU A 125 28.29 -24.85 -23.60
N ASN A 126 28.90 -23.82 -24.20
CA ASN A 126 29.86 -22.96 -23.51
C ASN A 126 29.15 -21.83 -22.77
N GLU A 127 27.96 -21.42 -23.22
CA GLU A 127 27.13 -20.43 -22.50
C GLU A 127 26.61 -21.02 -21.19
N ASP A 128 26.09 -22.24 -21.23
CA ASP A 128 25.62 -22.93 -20.02
C ASP A 128 26.76 -23.18 -19.02
N LYS A 129 27.99 -23.39 -19.50
CA LYS A 129 29.17 -23.54 -18.64
C LYS A 129 29.56 -22.21 -17.97
N GLU A 130 29.54 -21.11 -18.71
CA GLU A 130 29.86 -19.78 -18.17
C GLU A 130 28.80 -19.35 -17.13
N VAL A 131 27.51 -19.54 -17.42
CA VAL A 131 26.41 -19.27 -16.48
C VAL A 131 26.56 -20.13 -15.22
N GLY A 132 26.83 -21.43 -15.39
CA GLY A 132 27.03 -22.35 -14.26
C GLY A 132 28.27 -22.01 -13.40
N VAL A 133 29.28 -21.32 -13.94
CA VAL A 133 30.40 -20.79 -13.13
C VAL A 133 29.93 -19.61 -12.28
N ILE A 134 29.14 -18.70 -12.86
CA ILE A 134 28.63 -17.53 -12.14
C ILE A 134 27.70 -17.98 -11.01
N GLU A 135 26.79 -18.92 -11.27
CA GLU A 135 25.90 -19.49 -10.25
C GLU A 135 26.66 -20.11 -9.07
N LYS A 136 27.75 -20.85 -9.33
CA LYS A 136 28.61 -21.40 -8.26
C LYS A 136 29.22 -20.30 -7.39
N HIS A 137 29.66 -19.21 -8.01
CA HIS A 137 30.17 -18.05 -7.28
C HIS A 137 29.05 -17.32 -6.52
N LEU A 138 27.83 -17.22 -7.06
CA LEU A 138 26.67 -16.67 -6.36
C LEU A 138 26.26 -17.53 -5.16
N ILE A 139 26.29 -18.86 -5.27
CA ILE A 139 26.07 -19.79 -4.14
C ILE A 139 27.11 -19.55 -3.05
N SER A 140 28.38 -19.38 -3.41
CA SER A 140 29.45 -19.08 -2.45
C SER A 140 29.28 -17.71 -1.78
N GLY A 141 28.52 -16.80 -2.43
CA GLY A 141 28.21 -15.46 -1.96
C GLY A 141 29.16 -14.41 -2.51
N ILE A 142 28.64 -13.19 -2.65
CA ILE A 142 29.45 -12.00 -2.96
C ILE A 142 29.99 -11.43 -1.65
N GLU A 143 31.27 -11.08 -1.59
CA GLU A 143 31.85 -10.42 -0.41
C GLU A 143 31.15 -9.07 -0.15
N ASP A 144 30.83 -8.76 1.12
CA ASP A 144 30.05 -7.58 1.48
C ASP A 144 30.67 -6.27 0.95
N ASN A 145 31.99 -6.18 0.93
CA ASN A 145 32.73 -5.01 0.43
C ASN A 145 32.68 -4.88 -1.10
N LEU A 146 32.49 -6.00 -1.83
CA LEU A 146 32.45 -6.02 -3.29
C LEU A 146 31.01 -5.99 -3.82
N ARG A 147 30.01 -6.39 -3.02
CA ARG A 147 28.60 -6.48 -3.45
C ARG A 147 28.06 -5.17 -4.04
N PRO A 148 28.27 -3.98 -3.43
CA PRO A 148 27.88 -2.72 -4.06
C PRO A 148 28.48 -2.52 -5.45
N LEU A 149 29.78 -2.77 -5.60
CA LEU A 149 30.51 -2.63 -6.87
C LEU A 149 29.93 -3.56 -7.93
N VAL A 150 29.67 -4.81 -7.56
CA VAL A 150 29.06 -5.80 -8.46
C VAL A 150 27.68 -5.33 -8.88
N TYR A 151 26.86 -4.80 -7.96
CA TYR A 151 25.54 -4.30 -8.32
C TYR A 151 25.62 -3.11 -9.28
N PHE A 152 26.51 -2.14 -9.03
CA PHE A 152 26.73 -1.02 -9.96
C PHE A 152 27.10 -1.49 -11.36
N LYS A 153 27.96 -2.51 -11.44
CA LYS A 153 28.43 -3.11 -12.70
C LYS A 153 27.29 -3.83 -13.44
N ILE A 154 26.62 -4.77 -12.78
CA ILE A 154 25.64 -5.69 -13.37
C ILE A 154 24.35 -4.96 -13.74
N LEU A 155 23.87 -4.08 -12.84
CA LEU A 155 22.72 -3.22 -13.10
C LEU A 155 23.04 -2.11 -14.11
N GLN A 156 24.29 -2.01 -14.58
CA GLN A 156 24.77 -0.99 -15.50
C GLN A 156 24.38 0.42 -15.06
N ILE A 157 24.57 0.72 -13.77
CA ILE A 157 24.23 2.04 -13.24
C ILE A 157 25.32 3.01 -13.70
N ARG A 158 24.96 3.87 -14.66
CA ARG A 158 25.86 4.91 -15.17
C ARG A 158 25.82 6.10 -14.20
N ILE A 159 26.83 6.19 -13.34
CA ILE A 159 26.99 7.33 -12.43
C ILE A 159 27.40 8.56 -13.26
N LYS A 160 26.47 9.48 -13.48
CA LYS A 160 26.77 10.86 -13.86
C LYS A 160 25.71 11.76 -13.26
N LEU A 161 26.10 12.99 -12.94
CA LEU A 161 25.19 14.00 -12.42
C LEU A 161 24.66 14.85 -13.58
N HIS A 162 23.34 15.07 -13.62
CA HIS A 162 22.82 16.29 -14.23
C HIS A 162 23.31 17.49 -13.39
N LYS A 163 23.10 18.74 -13.81
CA LYS A 163 23.51 19.96 -13.05
C LYS A 163 23.02 20.05 -11.58
N GLU A 164 22.22 19.10 -11.12
CA GLU A 164 21.69 19.02 -9.77
C GLU A 164 22.35 17.89 -9.00
N SER A 165 23.06 18.24 -7.93
CA SER A 165 23.63 17.27 -6.99
C SER A 165 22.56 16.56 -6.18
N TYR A 166 22.87 15.37 -5.65
CA TYR A 166 22.04 14.70 -4.64
C TYR A 166 21.66 15.68 -3.52
N ASN A 167 22.61 16.51 -3.07
CA ASN A 167 22.36 17.55 -2.06
C ASN A 167 21.34 18.61 -2.49
N ASN A 168 21.28 18.95 -3.79
CA ASN A 168 20.25 19.86 -4.31
C ASN A 168 18.88 19.18 -4.35
N LEU A 169 18.82 17.89 -4.72
CA LEU A 169 17.59 17.10 -4.67
C LEU A 169 17.10 16.93 -3.23
N LEU A 170 18.00 16.66 -2.29
CA LEU A 170 17.70 16.59 -0.86
C LEU A 170 17.09 17.88 -0.33
N ARG A 171 17.70 19.03 -0.65
CA ARG A 171 17.15 20.34 -0.26
C ARG A 171 15.76 20.57 -0.85
N ARG A 172 15.52 20.16 -2.09
CA ARG A 172 14.21 20.30 -2.73
C ARG A 172 13.17 19.34 -2.16
N ALA A 173 13.55 18.10 -1.89
CA ALA A 173 12.70 17.10 -1.26
C ALA A 173 12.24 17.57 0.13
N ILE A 174 13.16 18.04 0.97
CA ILE A 174 12.84 18.60 2.30
C ILE A 174 11.90 19.81 2.18
N ASN A 175 12.10 20.67 1.17
CA ASN A 175 11.27 21.86 0.98
C ASN A 175 9.91 21.57 0.30
N SER A 176 9.73 20.39 -0.31
CA SER A 176 8.51 20.03 -1.06
C SER A 176 7.30 19.76 -0.15
N ASN A 177 7.51 19.65 1.17
CA ASN A 177 6.49 19.60 2.23
C ASN A 177 5.25 18.78 1.83
N SER A 178 5.48 17.54 1.40
CA SER A 178 4.41 16.61 1.10
C SER A 178 3.84 16.06 2.41
N SER A 179 2.52 15.96 2.54
CA SER A 179 1.85 15.31 3.68
C SER A 179 2.25 13.84 3.92
N ARG A 180 3.09 13.28 3.04
CA ARG A 180 3.59 11.90 3.04
C ARG A 180 4.94 11.72 3.71
N ASP A 181 5.65 12.80 4.04
CA ASP A 181 6.82 12.73 4.92
C ASP A 181 6.45 12.08 6.25
N ALA A 182 5.23 12.30 6.75
CA ALA A 182 4.72 11.64 7.95
C ALA A 182 4.69 10.10 7.85
N TYR A 183 4.46 9.51 6.67
CA TYR A 183 4.53 8.06 6.49
C TYR A 183 5.98 7.59 6.51
N ILE A 184 6.87 8.25 5.77
CA ILE A 184 8.30 7.89 5.73
C ILE A 184 8.94 8.10 7.13
N ASP A 185 8.58 9.17 7.82
CA ASP A 185 9.02 9.50 9.18
C ASP A 185 8.43 8.54 10.23
N SER A 186 7.33 7.85 9.91
CA SER A 186 6.76 6.78 10.76
C SER A 186 7.46 5.43 10.59
N LEU A 187 8.27 5.26 9.52
CA LEU A 187 9.04 4.04 9.33
C LEU A 187 10.17 3.98 10.36
N GLN A 188 10.36 2.81 10.98
CA GLN A 188 11.46 2.56 11.92
C GLN A 188 12.77 2.34 11.16
N VAL A 189 13.28 3.40 10.54
CA VAL A 189 14.43 3.35 9.63
C VAL A 189 15.46 4.40 10.05
N ASP A 190 16.75 4.12 9.80
CA ASP A 190 17.86 5.04 10.11
C ASP A 190 17.65 6.42 9.45
N THR A 191 18.10 7.49 10.10
CA THR A 191 17.90 8.87 9.64
C THR A 191 18.48 9.11 8.26
N ASN A 192 19.62 8.50 7.95
CA ASN A 192 20.25 8.60 6.63
C ASN A 192 19.39 7.96 5.53
N LEU A 193 18.79 6.81 5.83
CA LEU A 193 17.95 6.10 4.89
C LEU A 193 16.58 6.77 4.73
N THR A 194 16.05 7.37 5.79
CA THR A 194 14.86 8.24 5.72
C THR A 194 15.07 9.41 4.76
N GLU A 195 16.23 10.06 4.77
CA GLU A 195 16.58 11.11 3.80
C GLU A 195 16.62 10.58 2.36
N VAL A 196 17.26 9.43 2.15
CA VAL A 196 17.33 8.77 0.83
C VAL A 196 15.93 8.44 0.31
N LEU A 197 15.04 7.93 1.16
CA LEU A 197 13.65 7.60 0.80
C LEU A 197 12.82 8.85 0.47
N LYS A 198 13.04 9.97 1.17
CA LYS A 198 12.41 11.25 0.83
C LYS A 198 12.87 11.76 -0.53
N VAL A 199 14.17 11.69 -0.83
CA VAL A 199 14.74 12.07 -2.13
C VAL A 199 14.21 11.16 -3.23
N PHE A 200 14.17 9.84 -2.98
CA PHE A 200 13.57 8.86 -3.87
C PHE A 200 12.13 9.20 -4.22
N ASN A 201 11.29 9.41 -3.21
CA ASN A 201 9.87 9.70 -3.38
C ASN A 201 9.63 11.00 -4.18
N TYR A 202 10.40 12.05 -3.86
CA TYR A 202 10.39 13.31 -4.60
C TYR A 202 10.76 13.10 -6.07
N TYR A 203 11.86 12.37 -6.34
CA TYR A 203 12.34 12.14 -7.70
C TYR A 203 11.36 11.31 -8.54
N THR A 204 10.77 10.26 -7.99
CA THR A 204 9.81 9.41 -8.72
C THR A 204 8.51 10.14 -9.02
N ASN A 205 7.97 10.89 -8.07
CA ASN A 205 6.66 11.51 -8.22
C ASN A 205 6.70 12.88 -8.91
N GLU A 206 7.72 13.70 -8.66
CA GLU A 206 7.77 15.06 -9.18
C GLU A 206 8.67 15.21 -10.39
N VAL A 207 9.81 14.52 -10.41
CA VAL A 207 10.82 14.69 -11.48
C VAL A 207 10.57 13.76 -12.66
N ILE A 208 10.25 12.49 -12.40
CA ILE A 208 9.98 11.50 -13.45
C ILE A 208 8.57 11.67 -14.01
N SER A 209 7.53 11.76 -13.15
CA SER A 209 6.13 11.89 -13.60
C SER A 209 5.91 13.13 -14.48
N ALA A 210 6.54 14.27 -14.15
CA ALA A 210 6.47 15.50 -14.95
C ALA A 210 7.12 15.37 -16.34
N LYS A 211 8.05 14.42 -16.54
CA LYS A 211 8.66 14.11 -17.84
C LYS A 211 7.92 13.00 -18.59
N GLY A 212 7.37 12.01 -17.88
CA GLY A 212 6.53 10.94 -18.45
C GLY A 212 5.29 11.49 -19.15
N ALA A 213 4.63 12.48 -18.55
CA ALA A 213 3.51 13.22 -19.15
C ALA A 213 3.84 13.92 -20.49
N ARG A 214 5.13 14.12 -20.83
CA ARG A 214 5.55 14.65 -22.14
C ARG A 214 5.84 13.58 -23.19
N PHE A 215 6.15 12.35 -22.80
CA PHE A 215 6.46 11.24 -23.71
C PHE A 215 5.22 10.41 -24.05
N ASP A 216 4.31 10.21 -23.09
CA ASP A 216 3.05 9.50 -23.33
C ASP A 216 2.12 10.24 -24.32
N ALA A 217 2.28 11.56 -24.44
CA ALA A 217 1.57 12.38 -25.42
C ALA A 217 2.00 12.16 -26.88
N MET A 218 3.12 11.45 -27.14
CA MET A 218 3.63 11.24 -28.51
C MET A 218 3.48 9.80 -29.02
N ASN A 219 3.03 8.83 -28.21
CA ASN A 219 3.06 7.42 -28.62
C ASN A 219 1.79 6.58 -28.34
N ASN A 220 0.68 7.14 -27.84
CA ASN A 220 -0.56 6.37 -27.73
C ASN A 220 -1.84 7.23 -27.83
N ASP A 221 -2.51 7.14 -28.98
CA ASP A 221 -3.94 7.42 -29.12
C ASP A 221 -4.73 6.27 -28.46
N SER A 222 -4.97 6.33 -27.13
CA SER A 222 -6.13 5.67 -26.45
C SER A 222 -6.13 5.65 -24.91
N VAL A 223 -5.19 6.30 -24.19
CA VAL A 223 -5.23 6.31 -22.70
C VAL A 223 -5.16 7.73 -22.11
N ALA A 224 -5.79 8.69 -22.79
CA ALA A 224 -6.00 10.03 -22.27
C ALA A 224 -7.38 10.14 -21.58
N SER A 225 -7.60 9.37 -20.51
CA SER A 225 -8.79 9.52 -19.66
C SER A 225 -8.52 9.09 -18.21
N SER A 226 -7.42 9.56 -17.61
CA SER A 226 -7.28 9.63 -16.15
C SER A 226 -6.11 10.56 -15.80
N ASN A 227 -6.27 11.84 -16.12
CA ASN A 227 -5.27 12.89 -15.86
C ASN A 227 -5.38 13.50 -14.45
N GLU A 228 -6.03 12.83 -13.51
CA GLU A 228 -6.07 13.24 -12.11
C GLU A 228 -5.71 12.04 -11.22
N SER A 229 -4.67 12.16 -10.39
CA SER A 229 -4.30 11.32 -9.21
C SER A 229 -2.96 10.55 -9.20
N PHE A 230 -2.11 10.60 -10.24
CA PHE A 230 -0.77 9.97 -10.15
C PHE A 230 0.29 10.85 -9.46
N SER A 231 -0.05 12.09 -9.10
CA SER A 231 0.82 12.92 -8.26
C SER A 231 0.63 12.53 -6.80
N ASN A 232 1.73 12.02 -6.22
CA ASN A 232 1.90 11.67 -4.80
C ASN A 232 1.51 10.21 -4.46
N LEU A 233 2.35 9.23 -4.75
CA LEU A 233 2.25 7.89 -4.16
C LEU A 233 3.45 7.66 -3.23
N PRO A 234 3.30 7.06 -2.04
CA PRO A 234 4.45 6.72 -1.21
C PRO A 234 5.36 5.70 -1.92
N PRO A 235 6.64 5.54 -1.50
CA PRO A 235 7.50 4.50 -2.03
C PRO A 235 6.86 3.12 -1.90
N ASN A 236 6.97 2.30 -2.94
CA ASN A 236 6.46 0.92 -2.90
C ASN A 236 7.09 0.13 -1.76
N ASN A 237 6.32 -0.77 -1.12
CA ASN A 237 6.82 -1.61 -0.01
C ASN A 237 8.09 -2.39 -0.37
N PHE A 238 8.21 -2.83 -1.63
CA PHE A 238 9.41 -3.51 -2.13
C PHE A 238 10.65 -2.63 -1.93
N ILE A 239 10.56 -1.35 -2.27
CA ILE A 239 11.65 -0.39 -2.12
C ILE A 239 11.96 -0.13 -0.66
N ILE A 240 10.95 -0.03 0.20
CA ILE A 240 11.18 0.17 1.64
C ILE A 240 12.03 -0.98 2.20
N HIS A 241 11.65 -2.23 1.95
CA HIS A 241 12.36 -3.39 2.49
C HIS A 241 13.72 -3.63 1.83
N VAL A 242 13.82 -3.48 0.51
CA VAL A 242 15.10 -3.58 -0.19
C VAL A 242 16.06 -2.46 0.23
N SER A 243 15.54 -1.27 0.53
CA SER A 243 16.37 -0.16 1.02
C SER A 243 16.97 -0.41 2.39
N GLN A 244 16.22 -1.06 3.30
CA GLN A 244 16.75 -1.50 4.60
C GLN A 244 17.89 -2.51 4.44
N LEU A 245 17.77 -3.42 3.46
CA LEU A 245 18.80 -4.40 3.14
C LEU A 245 20.04 -3.75 2.51
N ILE A 246 19.86 -2.85 1.54
CA ILE A 246 20.97 -2.17 0.87
C ILE A 246 21.73 -1.26 1.83
N ALA A 247 21.04 -0.57 2.75
CA ALA A 247 21.67 0.29 3.75
C ALA A 247 22.62 -0.47 4.71
N GLN A 248 22.52 -1.80 4.77
CA GLN A 248 23.42 -2.65 5.55
C GLN A 248 24.72 -2.99 4.81
N MET A 249 24.83 -2.70 3.51
CA MET A 249 26.07 -2.93 2.77
C MET A 249 27.13 -1.89 3.16
N PRO A 250 28.39 -2.31 3.37
CA PRO A 250 29.46 -1.39 3.74
C PRO A 250 29.80 -0.43 2.59
N ASN A 251 30.34 0.74 2.94
CA ASN A 251 30.93 1.72 2.02
C ASN A 251 29.96 2.33 0.98
N LEU A 252 28.65 2.24 1.18
CA LEU A 252 27.67 2.97 0.37
C LEU A 252 27.45 4.38 0.89
N THR A 253 27.49 5.36 -0.01
CA THR A 253 27.00 6.71 0.28
C THR A 253 25.47 6.78 0.13
N ASN A 254 24.83 7.81 0.68
CA ASN A 254 23.39 8.05 0.50
C ASN A 254 23.04 8.22 -0.99
N GLU A 255 23.94 8.84 -1.76
CA GLU A 255 23.80 9.00 -3.21
C GLU A 255 23.90 7.64 -3.95
N ASP A 256 24.88 6.81 -3.58
CA ASP A 256 25.05 5.47 -4.15
C ASP A 256 23.83 4.58 -3.86
N THR A 257 23.29 4.65 -2.65
CA THR A 257 22.07 3.95 -2.24
C THR A 257 20.87 4.41 -3.08
N PHE A 258 20.70 5.73 -3.26
CA PHE A 258 19.63 6.29 -4.08
C PHE A 258 19.67 5.76 -5.53
N TYR A 259 20.85 5.68 -6.15
CA TYR A 259 20.98 5.16 -7.53
C TYR A 259 20.61 3.68 -7.64
N LEU A 260 21.03 2.86 -6.69
CA LEU A 260 20.64 1.44 -6.63
C LEU A 260 19.11 1.31 -6.52
N LEU A 261 18.49 2.10 -5.64
CA LEU A 261 17.04 2.07 -5.44
C LEU A 261 16.26 2.49 -6.69
N LEU A 262 16.72 3.49 -7.44
CA LEU A 262 16.09 3.88 -8.70
C LEU A 262 16.08 2.73 -9.70
N LYS A 263 17.20 2.01 -9.85
CA LYS A 263 17.28 0.88 -10.79
C LYS A 263 16.40 -0.28 -10.35
N LEU A 264 16.45 -0.66 -9.07
CA LEU A 264 15.64 -1.74 -8.51
C LEU A 264 14.14 -1.41 -8.56
N ASN A 265 13.77 -0.14 -8.38
CA ASN A 265 12.39 0.30 -8.57
C ASN A 265 11.93 0.18 -10.02
N LYS A 266 12.76 0.54 -10.99
CA LYS A 266 12.42 0.37 -12.40
C LYS A 266 12.25 -1.09 -12.78
N LEU A 267 13.16 -1.94 -12.32
CA LEU A 267 13.06 -3.39 -12.45
C LEU A 267 11.76 -3.93 -11.83
N PHE A 268 11.40 -3.47 -10.64
CA PHE A 268 10.15 -3.85 -9.99
C PHE A 268 8.91 -3.31 -10.70
N ILE A 269 8.89 -2.06 -11.15
CA ILE A 269 7.74 -1.45 -11.83
C ILE A 269 7.49 -2.10 -13.19
N ASN A 270 8.55 -2.43 -13.93
CA ASN A 270 8.45 -3.04 -15.25
C ASN A 270 8.12 -4.54 -15.22
N LEU A 271 8.22 -5.20 -14.05
CA LEU A 271 7.77 -6.58 -13.90
C LEU A 271 6.26 -6.69 -14.19
N LEU A 272 5.85 -7.58 -15.10
CA LEU A 272 4.45 -7.94 -15.29
C LEU A 272 3.99 -8.85 -14.14
N LYS A 273 3.41 -8.25 -13.09
CA LYS A 273 3.09 -8.97 -11.83
C LYS A 273 2.08 -10.10 -12.04
N GLU A 274 1.10 -9.91 -12.90
CA GLU A 274 0.08 -10.93 -13.19
C GLU A 274 0.67 -12.16 -13.87
N GLU A 275 1.57 -11.94 -14.85
CA GLU A 275 2.34 -13.01 -15.50
C GLU A 275 3.23 -13.73 -14.48
N PHE A 276 3.91 -12.99 -13.61
CA PHE A 276 4.74 -13.55 -12.54
C PHE A 276 3.92 -14.45 -11.60
N PHE A 277 2.76 -13.99 -11.11
CA PHE A 277 1.93 -14.82 -10.22
C PHE A 277 1.35 -16.03 -10.95
N TYR A 278 1.04 -15.92 -12.24
CA TYR A 278 0.61 -17.05 -13.05
C TYR A 278 1.72 -18.09 -13.16
N LYS A 279 2.94 -17.67 -13.53
CA LYS A 279 4.14 -18.52 -13.59
C LYS A 279 4.41 -19.21 -12.26
N ALA A 280 4.27 -18.51 -11.14
CA ALA A 280 4.44 -19.08 -9.80
C ALA A 280 3.42 -20.18 -9.48
N ASN A 281 2.13 -19.95 -9.79
CA ASN A 281 1.10 -20.98 -9.59
C ASN A 281 1.35 -22.19 -10.48
N ARG A 282 1.64 -22.00 -11.77
CA ARG A 282 1.93 -23.11 -12.71
C ARG A 282 3.18 -23.88 -12.34
N THR A 283 4.21 -23.19 -11.83
CA THR A 283 5.41 -23.83 -11.33
C THR A 283 5.10 -24.81 -10.19
N LEU A 284 4.25 -24.42 -9.24
CA LEU A 284 3.84 -25.31 -8.15
C LEU A 284 2.91 -26.44 -8.63
N GLU A 285 2.01 -26.15 -9.58
CA GLU A 285 1.12 -27.15 -10.15
C GLU A 285 1.89 -28.25 -10.90
N ASP A 286 2.89 -27.89 -11.69
CA ASP A 286 3.66 -28.85 -12.48
C ASP A 286 4.73 -29.59 -11.63
N LEU A 287 5.40 -28.90 -10.70
CA LEU A 287 6.53 -29.49 -9.93
C LEU A 287 6.13 -30.08 -8.58
N VAL A 288 5.08 -29.57 -7.93
CA VAL A 288 4.63 -30.03 -6.60
C VAL A 288 3.10 -30.21 -6.58
N PRO A 289 2.53 -31.03 -7.49
CA PRO A 289 1.09 -31.09 -7.74
C PRO A 289 0.28 -31.49 -6.51
N GLU A 290 0.80 -32.37 -5.66
CA GLU A 290 0.11 -32.83 -4.46
C GLU A 290 -0.11 -31.70 -3.44
N VAL A 291 0.92 -30.90 -3.21
CA VAL A 291 0.88 -29.75 -2.30
C VAL A 291 -0.03 -28.67 -2.87
N PHE A 292 0.12 -28.37 -4.17
CA PHE A 292 -0.71 -27.38 -4.85
C PHE A 292 -2.20 -27.76 -4.77
N LEU A 293 -2.54 -29.03 -5.03
CA LEU A 293 -3.90 -29.52 -4.96
C LEU A 293 -4.46 -29.48 -3.53
N HIS A 294 -3.66 -29.84 -2.52
CA HIS A 294 -4.05 -29.79 -1.11
C HIS A 294 -4.41 -28.37 -0.68
N ILE A 295 -3.52 -27.41 -0.95
CA ILE A 295 -3.73 -25.99 -0.63
C ILE A 295 -4.96 -25.44 -1.35
N THR A 296 -5.12 -25.78 -2.64
CA THR A 296 -6.25 -25.30 -3.46
C THR A 296 -7.58 -25.88 -2.99
N LYS A 297 -7.62 -27.16 -2.58
CA LYS A 297 -8.83 -27.80 -2.01
C LYS A 297 -9.30 -27.11 -0.73
N GLN A 298 -8.38 -26.55 0.03
CA GLN A 298 -8.67 -25.80 1.25
C GLN A 298 -9.07 -24.34 0.98
N GLY A 299 -9.05 -23.89 -0.27
CA GLY A 299 -9.44 -22.53 -0.65
C GLY A 299 -8.40 -21.45 -0.32
N ILE A 300 -7.15 -21.84 -0.03
CA ILE A 300 -6.07 -20.89 0.28
C ILE A 300 -5.57 -20.24 -1.02
N ASN A 301 -5.64 -18.91 -1.09
CA ASN A 301 -5.18 -18.17 -2.27
C ASN A 301 -3.68 -17.90 -2.24
N LEU A 302 -2.92 -18.69 -3.01
CA LEU A 302 -1.47 -18.56 -3.15
C LEU A 302 -1.03 -17.24 -3.82
N THR A 303 -1.89 -16.61 -4.62
CA THR A 303 -1.57 -15.31 -5.24
C THR A 303 -1.38 -14.22 -4.19
N THR A 304 -2.18 -14.23 -3.12
CA THR A 304 -2.01 -13.28 -1.99
C THR A 304 -0.69 -13.53 -1.26
N PHE A 305 -0.32 -14.79 -1.12
CA PHE A 305 0.97 -15.17 -0.54
C PHE A 305 2.14 -14.67 -1.40
N PHE A 306 2.14 -14.95 -2.71
CA PHE A 306 3.19 -14.49 -3.63
C PHE A 306 3.27 -12.97 -3.68
N LYS A 307 2.13 -12.27 -3.71
CA LYS A 307 2.07 -10.81 -3.61
C LYS A 307 2.78 -10.34 -2.33
N ARG A 308 2.43 -10.90 -1.18
CA ARG A 308 3.05 -10.49 0.08
C ARG A 308 4.57 -10.69 0.05
N VAL A 309 5.05 -11.84 -0.40
CA VAL A 309 6.48 -12.15 -0.47
C VAL A 309 7.21 -11.24 -1.47
N LEU A 310 6.63 -11.03 -2.66
CA LEU A 310 7.21 -10.18 -3.70
C LEU A 310 7.29 -8.71 -3.25
N PHE A 311 6.19 -8.16 -2.73
CA PHE A 311 6.14 -6.76 -2.30
C PHE A 311 6.89 -6.52 -0.98
N SER A 312 7.02 -7.52 -0.11
CA SER A 312 7.82 -7.38 1.12
C SER A 312 9.28 -7.79 0.93
N PHE A 313 9.64 -8.35 -0.23
CA PHE A 313 10.94 -8.96 -0.49
C PHE A 313 11.41 -9.87 0.65
N PHE A 314 10.54 -10.79 1.10
CA PHE A 314 10.77 -11.68 2.26
C PHE A 314 11.02 -10.99 3.61
N ALA A 315 10.72 -9.69 3.75
CA ALA A 315 10.84 -9.01 5.03
C ALA A 315 10.11 -9.78 6.14
N GLU A 316 10.83 -9.98 7.26
CA GLU A 316 10.38 -10.74 8.43
C GLU A 316 10.06 -12.22 8.16
N LYS A 317 10.36 -12.76 6.98
CA LYS A 317 10.16 -14.18 6.62
C LYS A 317 11.45 -14.97 6.65
N LEU A 318 12.54 -14.38 6.16
CA LEU A 318 13.86 -15.01 6.19
C LEU A 318 14.59 -14.69 7.50
N PRO A 319 15.03 -15.71 8.27
CA PRO A 319 15.76 -15.48 9.52
C PRO A 319 17.22 -15.07 9.28
N SER A 320 17.79 -15.40 8.12
CA SER A 320 19.19 -15.09 7.77
C SER A 320 19.25 -13.93 6.79
N GLN A 321 19.90 -12.83 7.23
CA GLN A 321 20.19 -11.68 6.38
C GLN A 321 21.09 -12.05 5.19
N MET A 322 22.02 -12.99 5.39
CA MET A 322 22.90 -13.48 4.32
C MET A 322 22.11 -14.22 3.24
N ALA A 323 21.08 -14.99 3.63
CA ALA A 323 20.19 -15.63 2.66
C ALA A 323 19.41 -14.60 1.85
N LEU A 324 18.97 -13.51 2.49
CA LEU A 324 18.27 -12.43 1.81
C LEU A 324 19.18 -11.69 0.80
N PHE A 325 20.45 -11.45 1.14
CA PHE A 325 21.43 -10.94 0.16
C PHE A 325 21.64 -11.90 -1.00
N LYS A 326 21.77 -13.20 -0.76
CA LYS A 326 21.88 -14.19 -1.86
C LYS A 326 20.67 -14.18 -2.77
N VAL A 327 19.45 -14.08 -2.22
CA VAL A 327 18.23 -13.93 -3.04
C VAL A 327 18.29 -12.67 -3.89
N LEU A 328 18.74 -11.54 -3.33
CA LEU A 328 18.91 -10.31 -4.10
C LEU A 328 20.01 -10.44 -5.16
N ASP A 329 21.12 -11.10 -4.85
CA ASP A 329 22.20 -11.39 -5.80
C ASP A 329 21.65 -12.16 -7.01
N PHE A 330 20.90 -13.25 -6.78
CA PHE A 330 20.24 -13.98 -7.87
C PHE A 330 19.20 -13.14 -8.62
N VAL A 331 18.40 -12.31 -7.94
CA VAL A 331 17.43 -11.43 -8.61
C VAL A 331 18.14 -10.36 -9.47
N VAL A 332 19.33 -9.92 -9.09
CA VAL A 332 20.15 -8.99 -9.90
C VAL A 332 20.74 -9.69 -11.12
N PHE A 333 21.12 -10.96 -11.02
CA PHE A 333 21.74 -11.69 -12.13
C PHE A 333 20.73 -12.37 -13.07
N GLU A 334 19.74 -13.08 -12.53
CA GLU A 334 18.72 -13.87 -13.26
C GLU A 334 17.35 -13.18 -13.32
N GLY A 335 17.14 -12.09 -12.58
CA GLY A 335 15.84 -11.42 -12.52
C GLY A 335 14.87 -12.09 -11.55
N PHE A 336 13.61 -11.63 -11.57
CA PHE A 336 12.57 -12.20 -10.71
C PHE A 336 12.23 -13.66 -11.03
N ASP A 337 12.61 -14.16 -12.21
CA ASP A 337 12.31 -15.54 -12.59
C ASP A 337 12.94 -16.58 -11.65
N PHE A 338 14.08 -16.25 -11.02
CA PHE A 338 14.70 -17.07 -9.97
C PHE A 338 13.75 -17.35 -8.79
N MET A 339 12.84 -16.42 -8.47
CA MET A 339 11.89 -16.56 -7.35
C MET A 339 10.96 -17.77 -7.54
N HIS A 340 10.66 -18.17 -8.78
CA HIS A 340 9.85 -19.35 -9.05
C HIS A 340 10.53 -20.64 -8.58
N ARG A 341 11.85 -20.75 -8.78
CA ARG A 341 12.66 -21.86 -8.26
C ARG A 341 12.63 -21.89 -6.74
N LEU A 342 12.80 -20.72 -6.11
CA LEU A 342 12.75 -20.58 -4.66
C LEU A 342 11.39 -21.02 -4.10
N PHE A 343 10.27 -20.60 -4.71
CA PHE A 343 8.95 -21.07 -4.29
C PHE A 343 8.82 -22.58 -4.43
N ALA A 344 9.14 -23.15 -5.59
CA ALA A 344 9.10 -24.59 -5.80
C ALA A 344 9.91 -25.36 -4.74
N PHE A 345 11.12 -24.89 -4.42
CA PHE A 345 11.97 -25.48 -3.40
C PHE A 345 11.31 -25.48 -2.02
N VAL A 346 10.84 -24.32 -1.55
CA VAL A 346 10.27 -24.19 -0.20
C VAL A 346 9.00 -25.02 -0.05
N PHE A 347 8.15 -25.09 -1.08
CA PHE A 347 6.97 -25.94 -1.06
C PHE A 347 7.32 -27.44 -1.13
N THR A 348 8.37 -27.81 -1.87
CA THR A 348 8.85 -29.19 -1.94
C THR A 348 9.43 -29.65 -0.60
N PHE A 349 10.29 -28.83 0.00
CA PHE A 349 10.94 -29.15 1.27
C PHE A 349 9.93 -29.33 2.40
N ASN A 350 8.90 -28.49 2.45
CA ASN A 350 7.87 -28.54 3.49
C ASN A 350 6.66 -29.42 3.12
N ARG A 351 6.74 -30.24 2.06
CA ARG A 351 5.62 -31.03 1.54
C ARG A 351 4.89 -31.81 2.63
N ASP A 352 5.61 -32.62 3.40
CA ASP A 352 5.00 -33.51 4.40
C ASP A 352 4.27 -32.71 5.49
N LYS A 353 4.85 -31.59 5.92
CA LYS A 353 4.26 -30.72 6.92
C LYS A 353 3.02 -30.01 6.38
N ILE A 354 3.06 -29.49 5.14
CA ILE A 354 1.91 -28.87 4.49
C ILE A 354 0.75 -29.86 4.36
N CYS A 355 1.03 -31.07 3.88
CA CYS A 355 0.01 -32.11 3.70
C CYS A 355 -0.58 -32.62 5.03
N SER A 356 0.09 -32.40 6.16
CA SER A 356 -0.41 -32.74 7.50
C SER A 356 -1.31 -31.67 8.14
N LEU A 357 -1.31 -30.44 7.59
CA LEU A 357 -2.04 -29.30 8.14
C LEU A 357 -3.27 -28.97 7.29
N ASP A 358 -4.32 -28.46 7.95
CA ASP A 358 -5.57 -28.06 7.31
C ASP A 358 -6.04 -26.66 7.75
N GLY A 359 -6.75 -25.97 6.86
CA GLY A 359 -7.41 -24.69 7.08
C GLY A 359 -6.48 -23.57 7.57
N ASP A 360 -6.88 -22.96 8.68
CA ASP A 360 -6.19 -21.80 9.27
C ASP A 360 -4.77 -22.15 9.76
N GLU A 361 -4.52 -23.40 10.18
CA GLU A 361 -3.19 -23.84 10.62
C GLU A 361 -2.22 -23.87 9.44
N LEU A 362 -2.67 -24.39 8.30
CA LEU A 362 -1.88 -24.41 7.07
C LEU A 362 -1.61 -22.98 6.58
N GLN A 363 -2.64 -22.12 6.59
CA GLN A 363 -2.48 -20.72 6.22
C GLN A 363 -1.45 -20.03 7.13
N THR A 364 -1.60 -20.17 8.45
CA THR A 364 -0.67 -19.59 9.43
C THR A 364 0.76 -20.08 9.21
N TYR A 365 0.93 -21.37 8.93
CA TYR A 365 2.24 -21.95 8.64
C TYR A 365 2.87 -21.40 7.36
N ILE A 366 2.14 -21.34 6.23
CA ILE A 366 2.65 -20.80 4.97
C ILE A 366 3.13 -19.34 5.12
N TYR A 367 2.45 -18.55 5.96
CA TYR A 367 2.85 -17.17 6.25
C TYR A 367 3.89 -17.03 7.38
N SER A 368 4.37 -18.12 7.98
CA SER A 368 5.34 -18.07 9.09
C SER A 368 6.80 -17.96 8.62
N GLN A 369 7.72 -17.65 9.55
CA GLN A 369 9.17 -17.73 9.29
C GLN A 369 9.63 -19.18 9.13
N ASP A 370 9.03 -20.11 9.88
CA ASP A 370 9.37 -21.52 9.86
C ASP A 370 9.24 -22.14 8.47
N PHE A 371 8.31 -21.63 7.66
CA PHE A 371 8.14 -22.06 6.27
C PHE A 371 9.41 -21.81 5.45
N PHE A 372 10.10 -20.69 5.66
CA PHE A 372 11.30 -20.30 4.93
C PHE A 372 12.60 -20.74 5.61
N SER A 373 12.53 -21.48 6.71
CA SER A 373 13.71 -21.91 7.49
C SER A 373 14.73 -22.69 6.66
N ALA A 374 14.27 -23.49 5.68
CA ALA A 374 15.12 -24.24 4.76
C ALA A 374 16.08 -23.36 3.95
N LEU A 375 15.73 -22.10 3.69
CA LEU A 375 16.56 -21.17 2.91
C LEU A 375 17.73 -20.59 3.71
N ALA A 376 17.78 -20.83 5.03
CA ALA A 376 18.91 -20.38 5.86
C ALA A 376 20.17 -21.23 5.63
N GLU A 377 20.03 -22.44 5.08
CA GLU A 377 21.14 -23.36 4.83
C GLU A 377 21.84 -23.07 3.50
N SER A 378 23.18 -23.10 3.47
CA SER A 378 23.93 -22.80 2.23
C SER A 378 23.69 -23.83 1.13
N VAL A 379 23.38 -25.08 1.50
CA VAL A 379 23.10 -26.18 0.55
C VAL A 379 21.77 -25.95 -0.20
N ALA A 380 20.85 -25.19 0.37
CA ALA A 380 19.54 -24.93 -0.23
C ALA A 380 19.66 -24.29 -1.62
N PHE A 381 20.61 -23.37 -1.82
CA PHE A 381 20.78 -22.70 -3.11
C PHE A 381 21.30 -23.64 -4.19
N GLU A 382 22.11 -24.64 -3.85
CA GLU A 382 22.53 -25.68 -4.81
C GLU A 382 21.35 -26.56 -5.25
N GLU A 383 20.41 -26.81 -4.35
CA GLU A 383 19.20 -27.58 -4.66
C GLU A 383 18.17 -26.76 -5.44
N ILE A 384 18.04 -25.46 -5.14
CA ILE A 384 17.16 -24.52 -5.86
C ILE A 384 17.53 -24.45 -7.34
N LEU A 385 18.83 -24.40 -7.68
CA LEU A 385 19.28 -24.31 -9.07
C LEU A 385 18.99 -25.57 -9.90
N LYS A 386 18.82 -26.73 -9.26
CA LYS A 386 18.41 -27.97 -9.94
C LYS A 386 16.94 -27.96 -10.36
N ILE A 387 16.16 -27.01 -9.85
CA ILE A 387 14.75 -26.87 -10.20
C ILE A 387 14.64 -26.08 -11.50
N GLU A 388 14.03 -26.68 -12.52
CA GLU A 388 13.86 -26.07 -13.84
C GLU A 388 12.36 -25.95 -14.22
N PRO A 389 11.67 -24.91 -13.74
CA PRO A 389 10.32 -24.60 -14.22
C PRO A 389 10.35 -24.24 -15.72
N THR A 390 9.35 -24.71 -16.48
CA THR A 390 9.22 -24.38 -17.91
C THR A 390 8.63 -22.97 -18.11
N ILE A 391 9.38 -21.93 -17.73
CA ILE A 391 8.88 -20.54 -17.67
C ILE A 391 8.41 -20.03 -19.03
N ILE A 392 9.08 -20.39 -20.13
CA ILE A 392 8.66 -20.00 -21.49
C ILE A 392 7.29 -20.59 -21.84
N LYS A 393 7.03 -21.85 -21.46
CA LYS A 393 5.71 -22.48 -21.67
C LYS A 393 4.64 -21.70 -20.92
N TYR A 394 4.88 -21.38 -19.64
CA TYR A 394 3.92 -20.63 -18.82
C TYR A 394 3.68 -19.21 -19.32
N GLU A 395 4.72 -18.54 -19.83
CA GLU A 395 4.61 -17.23 -20.46
C GLU A 395 3.72 -17.29 -21.71
N ASN A 396 3.97 -18.24 -22.60
CA ASN A 396 3.14 -18.44 -23.79
C ASN A 396 1.70 -18.77 -23.43
N ASP A 397 1.49 -19.65 -22.44
CA ASP A 397 0.16 -20.00 -21.95
C ASP A 397 -0.56 -18.77 -21.35
N TYR A 398 0.16 -17.92 -20.62
CA TYR A 398 -0.37 -16.67 -20.07
C TYR A 398 -0.85 -15.74 -21.17
N TYR A 399 -0.01 -15.46 -22.17
CA TYR A 399 -0.37 -14.57 -23.28
C TYR A 399 -1.47 -15.16 -24.16
N LEU A 400 -1.47 -16.47 -24.39
CA LEU A 400 -2.53 -17.15 -25.13
C LEU A 400 -3.86 -17.07 -24.38
N LEU A 401 -3.84 -17.31 -23.07
CA LEU A 401 -5.02 -17.14 -22.21
C LEU A 401 -5.49 -15.70 -22.24
N HIS A 402 -4.59 -14.72 -22.09
CA HIS A 402 -4.96 -13.30 -22.08
C HIS A 402 -5.51 -12.83 -23.43
N ALA A 403 -4.86 -13.19 -24.54
CA ALA A 403 -5.32 -12.90 -25.89
C ALA A 403 -6.69 -13.53 -26.18
N ASN A 404 -6.90 -14.79 -25.76
CA ASN A 404 -8.19 -15.46 -25.90
C ASN A 404 -9.25 -14.90 -24.95
N SER A 405 -8.85 -14.43 -23.76
CA SER A 405 -9.72 -13.84 -22.74
C SER A 405 -10.11 -12.39 -23.06
N LEU A 406 -9.37 -11.70 -23.93
CA LEU A 406 -9.68 -10.37 -24.46
C LEU A 406 -10.90 -10.38 -25.41
N ASN A 407 -11.44 -11.57 -25.74
CA ASN A 407 -12.70 -11.70 -26.46
C ASN A 407 -13.89 -11.38 -25.54
N ALA A 408 -14.45 -10.17 -25.70
CA ALA A 408 -15.77 -9.66 -25.30
C ALA A 408 -16.22 -9.81 -23.82
N ASN A 409 -16.19 -11.02 -23.24
CA ASN A 409 -16.72 -11.32 -21.91
C ASN A 409 -15.91 -10.68 -20.77
N ASN A 410 -14.58 -10.53 -20.90
CA ASN A 410 -13.79 -9.88 -19.84
C ASN A 410 -13.71 -8.36 -19.98
N LEU A 411 -13.99 -7.76 -21.15
CA LEU A 411 -14.16 -6.31 -21.19
C LEU A 411 -15.36 -5.91 -20.31
N GLU A 412 -16.42 -6.70 -20.36
CA GLU A 412 -17.56 -6.55 -19.45
C GLU A 412 -17.19 -6.86 -18.00
N LEU A 413 -16.38 -7.89 -17.73
CA LEU A 413 -15.97 -8.25 -16.37
C LEU A 413 -15.00 -7.24 -15.74
N THR A 414 -14.07 -6.68 -16.51
CA THR A 414 -13.19 -5.58 -16.09
C THR A 414 -13.97 -4.31 -15.85
N ASN A 415 -14.91 -3.96 -16.75
CA ASN A 415 -15.81 -2.83 -16.54
C ASN A 415 -16.69 -3.04 -15.29
N LEU A 416 -17.17 -4.26 -15.04
CA LEU A 416 -17.90 -4.59 -13.82
C LEU A 416 -17.02 -4.53 -12.57
N LYS A 417 -15.75 -4.90 -12.64
CA LYS A 417 -14.79 -4.76 -11.53
C LYS A 417 -14.47 -3.29 -11.25
N GLU A 418 -14.21 -2.49 -12.28
CA GLU A 418 -14.00 -1.04 -12.14
C GLU A 418 -15.22 -0.36 -11.52
N ASN A 419 -16.43 -0.67 -12.00
CA ASN A 419 -17.67 -0.18 -11.39
C ASN A 419 -17.84 -0.69 -9.95
N ASN A 420 -17.37 -1.89 -9.62
CA ASN A 420 -17.41 -2.41 -8.25
C ASN A 420 -16.43 -1.66 -7.34
N ASP A 421 -15.21 -1.42 -7.80
CA ASP A 421 -14.18 -0.68 -7.08
C ASP A 421 -14.63 0.78 -6.85
N ASP A 422 -15.25 1.41 -7.85
CA ASP A 422 -15.86 2.74 -7.72
C ASP A 422 -16.99 2.74 -6.67
N LEU A 423 -17.83 1.71 -6.67
CA LEU A 423 -18.87 1.55 -5.66
C LEU A 423 -18.30 1.30 -4.26
N ILE A 424 -17.20 0.56 -4.13
CA ILE A 424 -16.50 0.34 -2.86
C ILE A 424 -15.93 1.66 -2.34
N ILE A 425 -15.27 2.45 -3.19
CA ILE A 425 -14.76 3.79 -2.83
C ILE A 425 -15.93 4.67 -2.36
N LYS A 426 -17.05 4.65 -3.09
CA LYS A 426 -18.25 5.42 -2.72
C LYS A 426 -18.89 4.96 -1.41
N ILE A 427 -18.87 3.66 -1.12
CA ILE A 427 -19.30 3.11 0.17
C ILE A 427 -18.37 3.57 1.29
N GLN A 428 -17.06 3.58 1.07
CA GLN A 428 -16.09 4.07 2.05
C GLN A 428 -16.27 5.57 2.31
N GLU A 429 -16.50 6.37 1.27
CA GLU A 429 -16.79 7.80 1.40
C GLU A 429 -18.10 8.04 2.16
N LEU A 430 -19.17 7.31 1.82
CA LEU A 430 -20.44 7.39 2.55
C LEU A 430 -20.30 6.96 4.00
N ASN A 431 -19.52 5.92 4.30
CA ASN A 431 -19.24 5.51 5.68
C ASN A 431 -18.46 6.58 6.45
N GLN A 432 -17.51 7.25 5.79
CA GLN A 432 -16.80 8.37 6.40
C GLN A 432 -17.74 9.56 6.66
N GLN A 433 -18.64 9.87 5.73
CA GLN A 433 -19.69 10.87 5.93
C GLN A 433 -20.64 10.49 7.08
N LEU A 434 -20.99 9.21 7.21
CA LEU A 434 -21.85 8.69 8.28
C LEU A 434 -21.15 8.78 9.63
N GLU A 435 -19.85 8.45 9.71
CA GLU A 435 -19.08 8.59 10.95
C GLU A 435 -18.88 10.05 11.34
N ASN A 436 -18.66 10.94 10.37
CA ASN A 436 -18.65 12.39 10.60
C ASN A 436 -20.02 12.85 11.13
N LEU A 437 -21.12 12.43 10.50
CA LEU A 437 -22.47 12.77 10.94
C LEU A 437 -22.75 12.24 12.35
N ARG A 438 -22.36 11.00 12.64
CA ARG A 438 -22.48 10.39 13.96
C ARG A 438 -21.70 11.19 15.01
N THR A 439 -20.48 11.60 14.70
CA THR A 439 -19.64 12.43 15.58
C THR A 439 -20.34 13.77 15.85
N THR A 440 -20.84 14.44 14.81
CA THR A 440 -21.59 15.69 14.98
C THR A 440 -22.88 15.49 15.78
N HIS A 441 -23.59 14.37 15.59
CA HIS A 441 -24.81 14.07 16.34
C HIS A 441 -24.51 13.81 17.82
N THR A 442 -23.41 13.10 18.14
CA THR A 442 -22.97 12.93 19.52
C THR A 442 -22.54 14.24 20.15
N GLU A 443 -21.89 15.14 19.39
CA GLU A 443 -21.54 16.48 19.87
C GLU A 443 -22.78 17.32 20.13
N ILE A 444 -23.77 17.32 19.22
CA ILE A 444 -25.04 18.02 19.39
C ILE A 444 -25.80 17.50 20.60
N LEU A 445 -25.85 16.18 20.82
CA LEU A 445 -26.48 15.59 22.01
C LEU A 445 -25.77 16.05 23.28
N SER A 446 -24.44 16.05 23.31
CA SER A 446 -23.67 16.55 24.45
C SER A 446 -23.95 18.04 24.71
N GLN A 447 -24.02 18.86 23.66
CA GLN A 447 -24.36 20.28 23.78
C GLN A 447 -25.80 20.45 24.29
N SER A 448 -26.75 19.64 23.81
CA SER A 448 -28.14 19.65 24.26
C SER A 448 -28.25 19.32 25.74
N ASP A 449 -27.56 18.28 26.21
CA ASP A 449 -27.51 17.90 27.62
C ASP A 449 -26.95 19.03 28.50
N ASP A 450 -25.92 19.72 28.02
CA ASP A 450 -25.34 20.86 28.73
C ASP A 450 -26.28 22.08 28.73
N HIS A 451 -27.04 22.29 27.65
CA HIS A 451 -28.07 23.32 27.58
C HIS A 451 -29.24 23.01 28.52
N ASP A 452 -29.70 21.76 28.60
CA ASP A 452 -30.76 21.34 29.52
C ASP A 452 -30.34 21.48 30.98
N LYS A 453 -29.09 21.13 31.32
CA LYS A 453 -28.53 21.41 32.65
C LYS A 453 -28.54 22.89 32.98
N LYS A 454 -28.08 23.75 32.05
CA LYS A 454 -28.09 25.21 32.23
C LYS A 454 -29.53 25.75 32.37
N LEU A 455 -30.47 25.23 31.59
CA LEU A 455 -31.88 25.62 31.65
C LEU A 455 -32.49 25.23 33.02
N ASN A 456 -32.20 24.03 33.51
CA ASN A 456 -32.63 23.57 34.83
C ASN A 456 -32.04 24.42 35.96
N ASP A 457 -30.77 24.80 35.87
CA ASP A 457 -30.13 25.71 36.83
C ASP A 457 -30.79 27.10 36.83
N VAL A 458 -31.07 27.65 35.64
CA VAL A 458 -31.70 28.96 35.49
C VAL A 458 -33.15 28.92 35.99
N THR A 459 -33.92 27.89 35.66
CA THR A 459 -35.30 27.73 36.13
C THR A 459 -35.36 27.53 37.66
N SER A 460 -34.43 26.78 38.25
CA SER A 460 -34.27 26.65 39.69
C SER A 460 -33.97 27.99 40.36
N LYS A 461 -32.99 28.75 39.84
CA LYS A 461 -32.67 30.10 40.32
C LYS A 461 -33.85 31.06 40.18
N ASN A 462 -34.58 30.99 39.07
CA ASN A 462 -35.76 31.82 38.85
C ASN A 462 -36.88 31.47 39.85
N SER A 463 -37.10 30.18 40.12
CA SER A 463 -38.04 29.74 41.16
C SER A 463 -37.64 30.26 42.55
N GLN A 464 -36.34 30.23 42.89
CA GLN A 464 -35.83 30.81 44.14
C GLN A 464 -36.05 32.32 44.19
N LEU A 465 -35.79 33.04 43.10
CA LEU A 465 -36.03 34.48 43.01
C LEU A 465 -37.52 34.83 43.13
N VAL A 466 -38.41 34.05 42.52
CA VAL A 466 -39.86 34.23 42.65
C VAL A 466 -40.31 34.01 44.10
N GLN A 467 -39.80 32.96 44.77
CA GLN A 467 -40.07 32.74 46.19
C GLN A 467 -39.57 33.89 47.06
N LEU A 468 -38.34 34.36 46.82
CA LEU A 468 -37.76 35.49 47.54
C LEU A 468 -38.55 36.79 47.30
N LYS A 469 -39.00 37.03 46.07
CA LYS A 469 -39.88 38.16 45.73
C LYS A 469 -41.20 38.08 46.50
N LEU A 470 -41.82 36.91 46.54
CA LEU A 470 -43.08 36.69 47.25
C LEU A 470 -42.90 36.86 48.77
N GLU A 471 -41.79 36.39 49.33
CA GLU A 471 -41.44 36.62 50.74
C GLU A 471 -41.23 38.11 51.05
N LEU A 472 -40.55 38.83 50.16
CA LEU A 472 -40.37 40.29 50.26
C LEU A 472 -41.69 41.04 50.14
N GLU A 473 -42.58 40.65 49.22
CA GLU A 473 -43.92 41.21 49.07
C GLU A 473 -44.76 40.98 50.34
N GLN A 474 -44.77 39.76 50.89
CA GLN A 474 -45.44 39.47 52.16
C GLN A 474 -44.86 40.26 53.32
N LYS A 475 -43.54 40.44 53.40
CA LYS A 475 -42.90 41.30 54.41
C LYS A 475 -43.33 42.76 54.25
N TYR A 476 -43.45 43.26 53.02
CA TYR A 476 -43.91 44.61 52.74
C TYR A 476 -45.39 44.82 53.06
N GLU A 477 -46.25 43.87 52.71
CA GLU A 477 -47.68 43.85 53.10
C GLU A 477 -47.85 43.81 54.63
N ASN A 478 -47.08 42.97 55.31
CA ASN A 478 -47.10 42.92 56.77
C ASN A 478 -46.64 44.25 57.40
N LEU A 479 -45.64 44.92 56.81
CA LEU A 479 -45.18 46.23 57.28
C LEU A 479 -46.26 47.30 57.09
N THR A 480 -46.87 47.36 55.90
CA THR A 480 -47.93 48.33 55.57
C THR A 480 -49.21 48.07 56.36
N MET A 481 -49.58 46.80 56.59
CA MET A 481 -50.72 46.44 57.44
C MET A 481 -50.46 46.79 58.91
N LYS A 482 -49.23 46.60 59.41
CA LYS A 482 -48.84 47.02 60.76
C LYS A 482 -48.88 48.54 60.93
N GLU A 483 -48.50 49.29 59.90
CA GLU A 483 -48.61 50.75 59.87
C GLU A 483 -50.06 51.22 59.80
N ASN A 484 -50.87 50.59 58.94
CA ASN A 484 -52.32 50.84 58.86
C ASN A 484 -53.02 50.52 60.19
N LEU A 485 -52.72 49.39 60.82
CA LEU A 485 -53.27 49.01 62.13
C LEU A 485 -52.92 50.04 63.22
N LYS A 486 -51.69 50.56 63.20
CA LYS A 486 -51.27 51.63 64.12
C LYS A 486 -52.10 52.91 63.90
N ASN A 487 -52.38 53.26 62.66
CA ASN A 487 -53.25 54.39 62.31
C ASN A 487 -54.70 54.16 62.73
N THR A 488 -55.26 52.96 62.52
CA THR A 488 -56.63 52.62 62.93
C THR A 488 -56.78 52.57 64.46
N ILE A 489 -55.79 52.07 65.19
CA ILE A 489 -55.78 52.10 66.67
C ILE A 489 -55.77 53.54 67.17
N LYS A 490 -55.00 54.43 66.52
CA LYS A 490 -55.00 55.86 66.85
C LYS A 490 -56.37 56.49 66.59
N ALA A 491 -56.95 56.24 65.42
CA ALA A 491 -58.29 56.74 65.07
C ALA A 491 -59.39 56.20 66.00
N ASN A 492 -59.35 54.91 66.38
CA ASN A 492 -60.31 54.33 67.31
C ASN A 492 -60.16 54.90 68.73
N ARG A 493 -58.94 55.20 69.19
CA ARG A 493 -58.75 55.91 70.46
C ARG A 493 -59.37 57.30 70.42
N GLU A 494 -59.18 58.04 69.33
CA GLU A 494 -59.81 59.34 69.12
C GLU A 494 -61.34 59.23 69.06
N PHE A 495 -61.88 58.20 68.41
CA PHE A 495 -63.33 57.94 68.39
C PHE A 495 -63.89 57.50 69.74
N SER A 496 -63.21 56.65 70.50
CA SER A 496 -63.64 56.26 71.85
C SER A 496 -63.64 57.45 72.80
N GLN A 497 -62.67 58.36 72.70
CA GLN A 497 -62.70 59.62 73.44
C GLN A 497 -63.93 60.46 73.08
N ARG A 498 -64.20 60.66 71.79
CA ARG A 498 -65.41 61.37 71.34
C ARG A 498 -66.71 60.68 71.76
N ASN A 499 -66.78 59.36 71.69
CA ASN A 499 -67.97 58.62 72.13
C ASN A 499 -68.20 58.74 73.63
N SER A 500 -67.14 58.70 74.45
CA SER A 500 -67.25 58.95 75.89
C SER A 500 -67.76 60.37 76.20
N GLU A 501 -67.33 61.37 75.41
CA GLU A 501 -67.84 62.74 75.52
C GLU A 501 -69.31 62.86 75.09
N LEU A 502 -69.70 62.14 74.03
CA LEU A 502 -71.09 62.09 73.56
C LEU A 502 -72.00 61.35 74.54
N GLU A 503 -71.58 60.24 75.12
CA GLU A 503 -72.34 59.51 76.15
C GLU A 503 -72.60 60.38 77.38
N LYS A 504 -71.57 61.09 77.87
CA LYS A 504 -71.73 62.08 78.94
C LYS A 504 -72.76 63.17 78.57
N SER A 505 -72.78 63.58 77.31
CA SER A 505 -73.74 64.57 76.81
C SER A 505 -75.16 64.00 76.71
N ILE A 506 -75.33 62.75 76.28
CA ILE A 506 -76.63 62.06 76.19
C ILE A 506 -77.19 61.78 77.59
N GLU A 507 -76.36 61.37 78.55
CA GLU A 507 -76.81 61.13 79.92
C GLU A 507 -77.26 62.43 80.60
N ALA A 508 -76.55 63.54 80.35
CA ALA A 508 -76.99 64.86 80.77
C ALA A 508 -78.34 65.28 80.13
N LEU A 509 -78.60 64.88 78.88
CA LEU A 509 -79.88 65.14 78.20
C LEU A 509 -81.01 64.24 78.71
N LYS A 510 -80.77 62.95 78.95
CA LYS A 510 -81.77 62.02 79.51
C LYS A 510 -82.23 62.47 80.89
N LYS A 511 -81.29 62.88 81.75
CA LYS A 511 -81.63 63.43 83.08
C LYS A 511 -82.55 64.65 82.99
N LYS A 512 -82.33 65.53 82.00
CA LYS A 512 -83.21 66.68 81.73
C LYS A 512 -84.59 66.29 81.18
N VAL A 513 -84.71 65.17 80.45
CA VAL A 513 -85.99 64.67 79.93
C VAL A 513 -86.80 64.00 81.04
N ASP A 514 -86.17 63.20 81.90
CA ASP A 514 -86.84 62.54 83.03
C ASP A 514 -87.33 63.56 84.07
N GLU A 515 -86.58 64.63 84.31
CA GLU A 515 -87.04 65.75 85.13
C GLU A 515 -88.25 66.49 84.53
N LYS A 516 -88.42 66.47 83.21
CA LYS A 516 -89.57 67.07 82.52
C LYS A 516 -90.78 66.13 82.45
N SER A 517 -90.59 64.83 82.25
CA SER A 517 -91.69 63.84 82.22
C SER A 517 -92.34 63.65 83.60
N ALA A 518 -91.55 63.65 84.68
CA ALA A 518 -92.05 63.56 86.07
C ALA A 518 -92.91 64.78 86.47
N LYS A 519 -92.71 65.94 85.85
CA LYS A 519 -93.54 67.15 86.09
C LYS A 519 -94.88 67.11 85.37
N LEU A 520 -94.99 66.41 84.23
CA LEU A 520 -96.24 66.28 83.47
C LEU A 520 -97.22 65.28 84.08
N ALA A 521 -96.74 64.23 84.75
CA ALA A 521 -97.58 63.19 85.35
C ALA A 521 -98.37 63.65 86.61
N LYS A 522 -98.02 64.78 87.23
CA LYS A 522 -98.70 65.29 88.44
C LYS A 522 -99.95 66.15 88.16
N TYR A 523 -100.29 66.43 86.91
CA TYR A 523 -101.41 67.32 86.54
C TYR A 523 -102.58 66.61 85.83
N ALA A 524 -102.63 65.28 85.84
CA ALA A 524 -103.72 64.51 85.21
C ALA A 524 -104.25 63.39 86.14
N THR A 525 -104.99 63.77 87.18
CA THR A 525 -106.13 63.02 87.78
C THR A 525 -106.98 64.00 88.58
#